data_AF-A0A395S7W9-F1
#
_entry.id   AF-A0A395S7W9-F1
#
_cell.length_a   1.000
_cell.length_b   1.000
_cell.length_c   1.000
_cell.angle_alpha   90.00
_cell.angle_beta   90.00
_cell.angle_gamma   90.00
#
_symmetry.space_group_name_H-M   'P 1'
#
loop_
_entity.id
_entity.type
_entity.pdbx_description
1 polymer ?
#
loop_
_entity_poly.entity_id
_entity_poly.type
_entity_poly.pdbx_seq_one_letter_code
_entity_poly.pdbx_strand_id
1 'polypeptide(L)'
;MANSKFEYVRNFETTDALMPNTWIVYAFEKPNDRRALDLMNTAAKAVVTELPDITIAYGVSDEYSKLVSTVVSTFTANYVYSWSTHFPDTPLSPPLPSFDGRAVCYPSVQNLRDYMSWRQVDCHINNLYNTSFWSLIQVKGLDNKEAEKRLAGTYAADKNEILFSECSINYNNEPEIYKKGSVIFRDYELVDPSSHNITQTIDSQAEPTQQSKTQKEKDKKSRAKARVVVEHVDIIKDDFWDRRPWLLSNKPGKIPKQT
;
A
#
# COMPACT_ATOMS: atom_id res chain seq x y z
N MET A 1 -26.95 -32.16 6.17
CA MET A 1 -26.53 -30.76 5.90
C MET A 1 -27.57 -29.84 6.51
N ALA A 2 -27.19 -28.94 7.44
CA ALA A 2 -28.15 -28.15 8.23
C ALA A 2 -28.41 -26.73 7.71
N ASN A 3 -27.63 -26.23 6.74
CA ASN A 3 -27.69 -24.83 6.28
C ASN A 3 -28.63 -24.54 5.09
N SER A 4 -29.10 -25.55 4.34
CA SER A 4 -29.90 -25.30 3.13
C SER A 4 -31.28 -24.67 3.41
N LYS A 5 -31.84 -24.87 4.60
CA LYS A 5 -33.16 -24.32 4.99
C LYS A 5 -33.18 -22.78 5.06
N PHE A 6 -32.03 -22.14 5.25
CA PHE A 6 -31.93 -20.70 5.53
C PHE A 6 -31.16 -19.92 4.45
N GLU A 7 -30.66 -20.57 3.41
CA GLU A 7 -29.80 -19.92 2.40
C GLU A 7 -30.53 -18.82 1.59
N TYR A 8 -31.86 -18.92 1.49
CA TYR A 8 -32.71 -17.95 0.80
C TYR A 8 -32.67 -16.52 1.40
N VAL A 9 -32.21 -16.34 2.64
CA VAL A 9 -32.15 -15.02 3.28
C VAL A 9 -31.13 -14.08 2.64
N ARG A 10 -30.11 -14.61 1.94
CA ARG A 10 -29.14 -13.80 1.18
C ARG A 10 -29.78 -13.03 0.03
N ASN A 11 -30.92 -13.51 -0.48
CA ASN A 11 -31.63 -12.86 -1.59
C ASN A 11 -32.35 -11.57 -1.18
N PHE A 12 -32.30 -11.21 0.11
CA PHE A 12 -32.80 -9.93 0.66
C PHE A 12 -31.68 -8.90 0.85
N GLU A 13 -30.42 -9.24 0.55
CA GLU A 13 -29.31 -8.28 0.55
C GLU A 13 -29.46 -7.33 -0.66
N THR A 14 -29.59 -6.03 -0.40
CA THR A 14 -29.69 -4.99 -1.44
C THR A 14 -28.39 -4.20 -1.49
N THR A 15 -27.83 -4.00 -2.69
CA THR A 15 -26.57 -3.25 -2.85
C THR A 15 -26.86 -1.75 -3.06
N ASP A 16 -26.60 -0.94 -2.03
CA ASP A 16 -26.70 0.52 -2.13
C ASP A 16 -25.49 1.10 -2.89
N ALA A 17 -25.62 1.21 -4.22
CA ALA A 17 -24.64 1.88 -5.06
C ALA A 17 -24.67 3.40 -4.87
N LEU A 18 -23.49 4.02 -4.78
CA LEU A 18 -23.35 5.48 -4.76
C LEU A 18 -23.89 6.11 -6.05
N MET A 19 -24.42 7.33 -5.95
CA MET A 19 -24.94 8.08 -7.10
C MET A 19 -23.81 8.38 -8.10
N PRO A 20 -23.93 7.96 -9.38
CA PRO A 20 -22.95 8.29 -10.42
C PRO A 20 -22.75 9.81 -10.55
N ASN A 21 -21.51 10.23 -10.86
CA ASN A 21 -21.10 11.63 -11.02
C ASN A 21 -21.13 12.51 -9.74
N THR A 22 -21.06 11.90 -8.55
CA THR A 22 -20.90 12.65 -7.29
C THR A 22 -19.45 12.68 -6.84
N TRP A 23 -18.89 13.86 -6.57
CA TRP A 23 -17.52 14.01 -6.08
C TRP A 23 -17.48 14.06 -4.56
N ILE A 24 -16.71 13.18 -3.92
CA ILE A 24 -16.35 13.30 -2.50
C ILE A 24 -15.03 14.07 -2.44
N VAL A 25 -15.09 15.34 -2.02
CA VAL A 25 -13.92 16.24 -2.03
C VAL A 25 -13.40 16.45 -0.61
N TYR A 26 -12.22 15.91 -0.32
CA TYR A 26 -11.44 16.25 0.88
C TYR A 26 -10.41 17.32 0.54
N ALA A 27 -10.25 18.33 1.40
CA ALA A 27 -9.38 19.48 1.20
C ALA A 27 -7.90 19.17 1.53
N PHE A 28 -7.30 18.25 0.77
CA PHE A 28 -5.89 17.87 0.89
C PHE A 28 -4.98 18.77 0.05
N GLU A 29 -3.76 19.00 0.54
CA GLU A 29 -2.67 19.62 -0.21
C GLU A 29 -2.37 18.87 -1.52
N LYS A 30 -1.90 19.60 -2.53
CA LYS A 30 -1.63 19.10 -3.89
C LYS A 30 -0.20 19.46 -4.31
N PRO A 31 0.55 18.53 -4.93
CA PRO A 31 0.13 17.22 -5.44
C PRO A 31 -0.10 16.15 -4.37
N ASN A 32 0.58 16.24 -3.22
CA ASN A 32 0.54 15.25 -2.13
C ASN A 32 0.35 15.97 -0.79
N ASP A 33 -0.50 15.43 0.09
CA ASP A 33 -0.65 15.89 1.48
C ASP A 33 0.07 14.92 2.42
N ARG A 34 1.07 15.42 3.13
CA ARG A 34 1.92 14.58 3.99
C ARG A 34 1.13 14.00 5.16
N ARG A 35 0.21 14.75 5.74
CA ARG A 35 -0.61 14.33 6.89
C ARG A 35 -1.57 13.23 6.48
N ALA A 36 -2.16 13.34 5.29
CA ALA A 36 -3.02 12.29 4.74
C ALA A 36 -2.25 10.98 4.53
N LEU A 37 -1.02 11.04 4.01
CA LEU A 37 -0.17 9.86 3.82
C LEU A 37 0.32 9.26 5.13
N ASP A 38 0.74 10.08 6.11
CA ASP A 38 1.17 9.57 7.42
C ASP A 38 -0.02 8.99 8.23
N LEU A 39 -1.23 9.50 8.04
CA LEU A 39 -2.47 8.93 8.56
C LEU A 39 -2.78 7.56 7.92
N MET A 40 -2.70 7.45 6.58
CA MET A 40 -2.83 6.17 5.86
C MET A 40 -1.79 5.14 6.34
N ASN A 41 -0.54 5.57 6.49
CA ASN A 41 0.55 4.74 7.01
C ASN A 41 0.27 4.26 8.44
N THR A 42 -0.27 5.13 9.29
CA THR A 42 -0.66 4.79 10.68
C THR A 42 -1.74 3.73 10.71
N ALA A 43 -2.81 3.90 9.92
CA ALA A 43 -3.90 2.94 9.82
C ALA A 43 -3.45 1.59 9.23
N ALA A 44 -2.63 1.59 8.18
CA ALA A 44 -2.08 0.36 7.60
C ALA A 44 -1.13 -0.36 8.56
N LYS A 45 -0.30 0.38 9.32
CA LYS A 45 0.57 -0.20 10.35
C LYS A 45 -0.22 -0.87 11.47
N ALA A 46 -1.37 -0.30 11.87
CA ALA A 46 -2.27 -0.93 12.84
C ALA A 46 -2.83 -2.25 12.30
N VAL A 47 -3.35 -2.27 11.06
CA VAL A 47 -3.81 -3.50 10.38
C VAL A 47 -2.73 -4.59 10.35
N VAL A 48 -1.49 -4.25 9.95
CA VAL A 48 -0.36 -5.20 9.93
C VAL A 48 0.05 -5.62 11.35
N THR A 49 -0.19 -4.82 12.38
CA THR A 49 0.08 -5.21 13.77
C THR A 49 -0.99 -6.18 14.30
N GLU A 50 -2.27 -5.89 14.04
CA GLU A 50 -3.43 -6.68 14.50
C GLU A 50 -3.60 -8.02 13.75
N LEU A 51 -3.11 -8.12 12.51
CA LEU A 51 -3.24 -9.31 11.66
C LEU A 51 -1.88 -9.98 11.39
N PRO A 52 -1.42 -10.90 12.29
CA PRO A 52 -0.15 -11.62 12.18
C PRO A 52 0.15 -12.29 10.83
N ASP A 53 -0.85 -12.61 10.02
CA ASP A 53 -0.67 -13.34 8.76
C ASP A 53 -0.34 -12.44 7.56
N ILE A 54 -0.47 -11.12 7.65
CA ILE A 54 -0.05 -10.19 6.59
C ILE A 54 1.48 -10.05 6.58
N THR A 55 2.16 -10.58 5.57
CA THR A 55 3.64 -10.55 5.47
C THR A 55 4.19 -9.21 4.99
N ILE A 56 3.52 -8.60 4.02
CA ILE A 56 3.82 -7.30 3.42
C ILE A 56 2.50 -6.59 3.07
N ALA A 57 2.48 -5.26 3.22
CA ALA A 57 1.46 -4.38 2.68
C ALA A 57 2.13 -3.25 1.89
N TYR A 58 1.54 -2.88 0.77
CA TYR A 58 1.92 -1.72 -0.03
C TYR A 58 0.68 -0.85 -0.20
N GLY A 59 0.74 0.41 0.21
CA GLY A 59 -0.43 1.30 0.27
C GLY A 59 -0.56 2.21 -0.94
N VAL A 60 -1.57 1.97 -1.80
CA VAL A 60 -2.04 2.94 -2.83
C VAL A 60 -3.51 2.61 -3.23
N SER A 61 -4.48 3.45 -2.82
CA SER A 61 -5.94 3.34 -3.11
C SER A 61 -6.67 2.00 -2.75
N ASP A 62 -7.89 1.78 -3.26
CA ASP A 62 -9.07 1.06 -2.68
C ASP A 62 -9.90 0.13 -3.67
N GLU A 63 -10.70 -0.90 -3.23
CA GLU A 63 -11.90 -1.65 -3.85
C GLU A 63 -12.20 -3.19 -3.43
N TYR A 64 -13.33 -3.66 -2.79
CA TYR A 64 -13.66 -4.81 -1.79
C TYR A 64 -13.37 -6.38 -1.86
N SER A 65 -13.35 -7.12 -0.68
CA SER A 65 -13.82 -8.55 -0.37
C SER A 65 -13.40 -9.32 0.97
N LYS A 66 -14.33 -9.59 1.93
CA LYS A 66 -14.29 -10.45 3.16
C LYS A 66 -13.03 -10.58 4.09
N LEU A 67 -11.88 -11.08 3.64
CA LEU A 67 -10.63 -10.85 4.40
C LEU A 67 -10.41 -9.33 4.54
N VAL A 68 -10.76 -8.65 3.46
CA VAL A 68 -10.91 -7.22 3.35
C VAL A 68 -11.90 -6.68 4.37
N SER A 69 -13.09 -7.26 4.60
CA SER A 69 -14.05 -6.61 5.50
C SER A 69 -13.47 -6.41 6.91
N THR A 70 -12.55 -7.29 7.34
CA THR A 70 -11.73 -7.09 8.54
C THR A 70 -10.63 -6.05 8.31
N VAL A 71 -9.81 -6.17 7.25
CA VAL A 71 -8.75 -5.20 6.92
C VAL A 71 -9.27 -3.76 6.80
N VAL A 72 -10.33 -3.54 6.02
CA VAL A 72 -11.00 -2.27 5.77
C VAL A 72 -11.72 -1.75 7.02
N SER A 73 -12.38 -2.58 7.82
CA SER A 73 -12.97 -2.08 9.08
C SER A 73 -11.90 -1.67 10.10
N THR A 74 -10.86 -2.49 10.31
CA THR A 74 -9.70 -2.11 11.14
C THR A 74 -9.00 -0.87 10.59
N PHE A 75 -8.81 -0.76 9.27
CA PHE A 75 -8.20 0.41 8.64
C PHE A 75 -9.05 1.67 8.83
N THR A 76 -10.35 1.61 8.53
CA THR A 76 -11.29 2.72 8.67
C THR A 76 -11.37 3.19 10.14
N ALA A 77 -11.47 2.24 11.08
CA ALA A 77 -11.48 2.55 12.51
C ALA A 77 -10.19 3.24 12.96
N ASN A 78 -9.02 2.73 12.55
CA ASN A 78 -7.73 3.34 12.88
C ASN A 78 -7.51 4.69 12.16
N TYR A 79 -8.04 4.88 10.96
CA TYR A 79 -7.99 6.15 10.22
C TYR A 79 -8.82 7.23 10.93
N VAL A 80 -10.05 6.91 11.32
CA VAL A 80 -10.92 7.82 12.09
C VAL A 80 -10.32 8.10 13.48
N TYR A 81 -9.84 7.07 14.17
CA TYR A 81 -9.20 7.21 15.49
C TYR A 81 -7.94 8.08 15.46
N SER A 82 -7.10 7.91 14.42
CA SER A 82 -5.83 8.62 14.29
C SER A 82 -5.97 10.01 13.65
N TRP A 83 -7.14 10.35 13.08
CA TRP A 83 -7.37 11.60 12.35
C TRP A 83 -6.92 12.84 13.13
N SER A 84 -7.37 12.98 14.38
CA SER A 84 -7.05 14.13 15.24
C SER A 84 -5.56 14.26 15.61
N THR A 85 -4.78 13.19 15.44
CA THR A 85 -3.32 13.21 15.66
C THR A 85 -2.58 13.79 14.46
N HIS A 86 -3.09 13.58 13.24
CA HIS A 86 -2.49 14.08 11.99
C HIS A 86 -3.11 15.39 11.49
N PHE A 87 -4.37 15.66 11.89
CA PHE A 87 -5.15 16.84 11.55
C PHE A 87 -5.73 17.49 12.83
N PRO A 88 -4.89 18.08 13.70
CA PRO A 88 -5.34 18.66 14.97
C PRO A 88 -6.29 19.86 14.77
N ASP A 89 -6.04 20.68 13.74
CA ASP A 89 -6.80 21.91 13.46
C ASP A 89 -8.01 21.69 12.51
N THR A 90 -8.20 20.47 11.99
CA THR A 90 -9.27 20.15 11.02
C THR A 90 -10.13 19.02 11.57
N PRO A 91 -11.25 19.32 12.26
CA PRO A 91 -12.18 18.30 12.75
C PRO A 91 -12.73 17.43 11.62
N LEU A 92 -12.97 16.14 11.90
CA LEU A 92 -13.55 15.23 10.93
C LEU A 92 -15.04 15.56 10.71
N SER A 93 -15.41 15.88 9.47
CA SER A 93 -16.78 16.21 9.05
C SER A 93 -17.36 15.15 8.12
N PRO A 94 -18.69 14.89 8.13
CA PRO A 94 -19.34 14.04 7.14
C PRO A 94 -19.15 14.55 5.69
N PRO A 95 -19.11 13.66 4.67
CA PRO A 95 -19.15 12.20 4.78
C PRO A 95 -17.89 11.65 5.47
N LEU A 96 -18.07 10.63 6.31
CA LEU A 96 -16.95 10.01 7.00
C LEU A 96 -16.07 9.21 6.03
N PRO A 97 -14.76 9.10 6.28
CA PRO A 97 -13.85 8.28 5.48
C PRO A 97 -14.36 6.85 5.41
N SER A 98 -14.65 6.39 4.19
CA SER A 98 -15.01 5.03 3.87
C SER A 98 -13.97 4.48 2.91
N PHE A 99 -13.45 3.29 3.20
CA PHE A 99 -12.48 2.62 2.35
C PHE A 99 -13.08 1.37 1.74
N ASP A 100 -12.51 1.00 0.60
CA ASP A 100 -12.82 -0.19 -0.16
C ASP A 100 -11.49 -1.00 -0.31
N GLY A 101 -11.45 -2.31 -0.60
CA GLY A 101 -10.14 -3.01 -0.82
C GLY A 101 -10.20 -4.47 -1.29
N ARG A 102 -9.37 -4.99 -2.21
CA ARG A 102 -9.64 -6.30 -2.89
C ARG A 102 -8.73 -7.43 -2.46
N ALA A 103 -9.29 -8.62 -2.28
CA ALA A 103 -8.53 -9.86 -2.34
C ALA A 103 -8.35 -10.29 -3.81
N VAL A 104 -7.09 -10.36 -4.26
CA VAL A 104 -6.69 -10.96 -5.53
C VAL A 104 -5.73 -12.11 -5.22
N CYS A 105 -5.97 -13.29 -5.80
CA CYS A 105 -5.14 -14.47 -5.57
C CYS A 105 -4.05 -14.57 -6.65
N TYR A 106 -2.79 -14.59 -6.24
CA TYR A 106 -1.64 -14.80 -7.13
C TYR A 106 -1.15 -16.26 -7.01
N PRO A 107 -1.11 -17.04 -8.11
CA PRO A 107 -0.76 -18.46 -8.06
C PRO A 107 0.75 -18.72 -7.94
N SER A 108 1.58 -17.69 -8.11
CA SER A 108 3.03 -17.78 -7.97
C SER A 108 3.60 -16.54 -7.27
N VAL A 109 4.78 -16.71 -6.65
CA VAL A 109 5.57 -15.60 -6.11
C VAL A 109 5.95 -14.59 -7.18
N GLN A 110 6.20 -15.02 -8.42
CA GLN A 110 6.49 -14.09 -9.52
C GLN A 110 5.32 -13.14 -9.76
N ASN A 111 4.08 -13.64 -9.84
CA ASN A 111 2.92 -12.78 -10.07
C ASN A 111 2.67 -11.80 -8.92
N LEU A 112 2.98 -12.18 -7.67
CA LEU A 112 2.96 -11.26 -6.53
C LEU A 112 4.02 -10.15 -6.67
N ARG A 113 5.24 -10.50 -7.07
CA ARG A 113 6.33 -9.53 -7.31
C ARG A 113 6.01 -8.60 -8.49
N ASP A 114 5.45 -9.14 -9.57
CA ASP A 114 5.01 -8.36 -10.74
C ASP A 114 3.91 -7.36 -10.35
N TYR A 115 2.93 -7.79 -9.55
CA TYR A 115 1.87 -6.92 -9.04
C TYR A 115 2.43 -5.79 -8.17
N MET A 116 3.29 -6.11 -7.19
CA MET A 116 3.93 -5.11 -6.32
C MET A 116 4.77 -4.11 -7.13
N SER A 117 5.53 -4.61 -8.10
CA SER A 117 6.31 -3.78 -9.03
C SER A 117 5.42 -2.86 -9.86
N TRP A 118 4.31 -3.38 -10.40
CA TRP A 118 3.32 -2.60 -11.15
C TRP A 118 2.68 -1.50 -10.30
N ARG A 119 2.33 -1.77 -9.04
CA ARG A 119 1.79 -0.75 -8.11
C ARG A 119 2.82 0.33 -7.75
N GLN A 120 4.12 0.00 -7.70
CA GLN A 120 5.18 1.01 -7.49
C GLN A 120 5.50 1.82 -8.76
N VAL A 121 5.50 1.19 -9.94
CA VAL A 121 5.63 1.90 -11.23
C VAL A 121 4.46 2.87 -11.45
N ASP A 122 3.24 2.44 -11.14
CA ASP A 122 2.02 3.27 -11.21
C ASP A 122 2.10 4.47 -10.24
N CYS A 123 2.58 4.26 -9.01
CA CYS A 123 2.87 5.35 -8.07
C CYS A 123 3.87 6.36 -8.64
N HIS A 124 4.98 5.90 -9.22
CA HIS A 124 5.99 6.79 -9.81
C HIS A 124 5.44 7.61 -10.99
N ILE A 125 4.67 6.99 -11.89
CA ILE A 125 4.07 7.64 -13.06
C ILE A 125 3.05 8.69 -12.60
N ASN A 126 2.14 8.31 -11.71
CA ASN A 126 1.10 9.21 -11.21
C ASN A 126 1.69 10.36 -10.39
N ASN A 127 2.71 10.12 -9.57
CA ASN A 127 3.39 11.19 -8.84
C ASN A 127 4.12 12.16 -9.78
N LEU A 128 4.87 11.66 -10.77
CA LEU A 128 5.55 12.54 -11.75
C LEU A 128 4.54 13.38 -12.55
N TYR A 129 3.41 12.79 -12.96
CA TYR A 129 2.34 13.52 -13.62
C TYR A 129 1.73 14.59 -12.72
N ASN A 130 1.30 14.22 -11.50
CA ASN A 130 0.65 15.12 -10.56
C ASN A 130 1.58 16.26 -10.11
N THR A 131 2.86 15.98 -9.82
CA THR A 131 3.85 17.01 -9.49
C THR A 131 4.02 17.98 -10.66
N SER A 132 4.11 17.49 -11.90
CA SER A 132 4.18 18.35 -13.10
C SER A 132 2.92 19.21 -13.25
N PHE A 133 1.74 18.60 -13.14
CA PHE A 133 0.44 19.25 -13.33
C PHE A 133 0.20 20.35 -12.29
N TRP A 134 0.37 20.04 -11.00
CA TRP A 134 0.18 21.02 -9.94
C TRP A 134 1.26 22.09 -9.90
N SER A 135 2.50 21.79 -10.31
CA SER A 135 3.55 22.83 -10.46
C SER A 135 3.22 23.81 -11.58
N LEU A 136 2.68 23.35 -12.71
CA LEU A 136 2.21 24.25 -13.78
C LEU A 136 1.08 25.17 -13.31
N ILE A 137 0.14 24.67 -12.50
CA ILE A 137 -0.94 25.49 -11.94
C ILE A 137 -0.41 26.47 -10.88
N GLN A 138 0.36 25.98 -9.90
CA GLN A 138 0.76 26.77 -8.73
C GLN A 138 1.95 27.72 -8.99
N VAL A 139 2.92 27.30 -9.81
CA VAL A 139 4.15 28.08 -10.08
C VAL A 139 4.05 28.89 -11.37
N LYS A 140 3.41 28.36 -12.42
CA LYS A 140 3.21 29.08 -13.69
C LYS A 140 1.86 29.77 -13.83
N GLY A 141 0.89 29.47 -12.96
CA GLY A 141 -0.44 30.11 -13.00
C GLY A 141 -1.33 29.63 -14.16
N LEU A 142 -1.04 28.47 -14.75
CA LEU A 142 -1.89 27.87 -15.80
C LEU A 142 -3.24 27.43 -15.23
N ASP A 143 -4.28 27.42 -16.08
CA ASP A 143 -5.52 26.74 -15.73
C ASP A 143 -5.40 25.21 -15.84
N ASN A 144 -6.38 24.48 -15.28
CA ASN A 144 -6.37 23.00 -15.28
C ASN A 144 -6.32 22.40 -16.70
N LYS A 145 -6.99 23.01 -17.68
CA LYS A 145 -7.06 22.52 -19.07
C LYS A 145 -5.77 22.83 -19.82
N GLU A 146 -5.16 23.98 -19.55
CA GLU A 146 -3.85 24.36 -20.09
C GLU A 146 -2.76 23.43 -19.55
N ALA A 147 -2.76 23.14 -18.25
CA ALA A 147 -1.83 22.20 -17.64
C ALA A 147 -2.00 20.78 -18.18
N GLU A 148 -3.25 20.29 -18.33
CA GLU A 148 -3.55 18.99 -18.94
C GLU A 148 -3.06 18.94 -20.40
N LYS A 149 -3.40 19.96 -21.20
CA LYS A 149 -2.96 20.08 -22.61
C LYS A 149 -1.45 20.19 -22.76
N ARG A 150 -0.75 20.84 -21.83
CA ARG A 150 0.71 20.98 -21.80
C ARG A 150 1.43 19.65 -21.52
N LEU A 151 0.78 18.74 -20.78
CA LEU A 151 1.28 17.42 -20.43
C LEU A 151 0.78 16.31 -21.38
N ALA A 152 -0.28 16.55 -22.14
CA ALA A 152 -0.81 15.60 -23.13
C ALA A 152 0.27 15.19 -24.14
N GLY A 153 0.45 13.88 -24.33
CA GLY A 153 1.45 13.30 -25.24
C GLY A 153 2.90 13.36 -24.77
N THR A 154 3.20 13.95 -23.60
CA THR A 154 4.57 14.02 -23.06
C THR A 154 5.02 12.70 -22.43
N TYR A 155 6.31 12.39 -22.53
CA TYR A 155 6.97 11.26 -21.87
C TYR A 155 7.45 11.62 -20.45
N ALA A 156 8.18 10.71 -19.80
CA ALA A 156 8.74 10.95 -18.47
C ALA A 156 9.92 11.93 -18.48
N ALA A 157 10.75 11.91 -19.52
CA ALA A 157 11.87 12.85 -19.68
C ALA A 157 11.35 14.29 -19.79
N ASP A 158 10.41 14.54 -20.69
CA ASP A 158 9.80 15.86 -20.91
C ASP A 158 9.18 16.43 -19.63
N LYS A 159 8.52 15.59 -18.80
CA LYS A 159 7.97 16.02 -17.50
C LYS A 159 9.05 16.45 -16.51
N ASN A 160 10.18 15.75 -16.48
CA ASN A 160 11.33 16.16 -15.66
C ASN A 160 11.94 17.46 -16.18
N GLU A 161 12.02 17.65 -17.50
CA GLU A 161 12.50 18.91 -18.10
C GLU A 161 11.55 20.08 -17.82
N ILE A 162 10.23 19.88 -17.90
CA ILE A 162 9.23 20.89 -17.50
C ILE A 162 9.39 21.27 -16.03
N LEU A 163 9.47 20.28 -15.13
CA LEU A 163 9.68 20.55 -13.70
C LEU A 163 10.95 21.32 -13.44
N PHE A 164 12.07 20.95 -14.08
CA PHE A 164 13.36 21.58 -13.87
C PHE A 164 13.47 22.98 -14.50
N SER A 165 13.22 23.07 -15.81
CA SER A 165 13.43 24.29 -16.60
C SER A 165 12.31 25.32 -16.42
N GLU A 166 11.06 24.87 -16.28
CA GLU A 166 9.93 25.78 -16.12
C GLU A 166 9.64 26.06 -14.64
N CYS A 167 9.61 25.05 -13.78
CA CYS A 167 9.18 25.18 -12.38
C CYS A 167 10.33 25.28 -11.36
N SER A 168 11.59 25.15 -11.78
CA SER A 168 12.77 25.09 -10.90
C SER A 168 12.75 23.97 -9.86
N ILE A 169 12.03 22.87 -10.14
CA ILE A 169 11.86 21.70 -9.28
C ILE A 169 12.67 20.52 -9.83
N ASN A 170 13.57 19.97 -9.03
CA ASN A 170 14.25 18.72 -9.36
C ASN A 170 13.46 17.55 -8.76
N TYR A 171 12.73 16.81 -9.60
CA TYR A 171 11.92 15.66 -9.18
C TYR A 171 12.71 14.58 -8.41
N ASN A 172 14.03 14.45 -8.66
CA ASN A 172 14.85 13.50 -7.90
C ASN A 172 15.02 13.89 -6.42
N ASN A 173 14.83 15.16 -6.08
CA ASN A 173 14.88 15.67 -4.71
C ASN A 173 13.54 15.58 -3.98
N GLU A 174 12.44 15.20 -4.67
CA GLU A 174 11.15 14.95 -4.01
C GLU A 174 11.28 13.84 -2.96
N PRO A 175 10.54 13.91 -1.84
CA PRO A 175 10.54 12.87 -0.81
C PRO A 175 10.29 11.46 -1.36
N GLU A 176 11.06 10.47 -0.89
CA GLU A 176 10.94 9.07 -1.33
C GLU A 176 9.52 8.51 -1.14
N ILE A 177 8.81 8.95 -0.09
CA ILE A 177 7.40 8.60 0.17
C ILE A 177 6.48 8.95 -1.01
N TYR A 178 6.73 10.05 -1.73
CA TYR A 178 5.93 10.44 -2.89
C TYR A 178 6.33 9.68 -4.16
N LYS A 179 7.64 9.43 -4.33
CA LYS A 179 8.19 8.76 -5.54
C LYS A 179 8.03 7.24 -5.54
N LYS A 180 7.95 6.61 -4.36
CA LYS A 180 8.00 5.14 -4.16
C LYS A 180 6.85 4.58 -3.32
N GLY A 181 6.02 5.43 -2.73
CA GLY A 181 4.96 5.03 -1.81
C GLY A 181 5.49 4.53 -0.46
N SER A 182 4.65 3.75 0.24
CA SER A 182 4.95 3.17 1.55
C SER A 182 4.88 1.65 1.52
N VAL A 183 5.97 1.01 1.93
CA VAL A 183 6.07 -0.44 2.10
C VAL A 183 6.04 -0.74 3.59
N ILE A 184 5.12 -1.61 4.03
CA ILE A 184 4.90 -1.93 5.44
C ILE A 184 5.08 -3.43 5.63
N PHE A 185 6.02 -3.82 6.49
CA PHE A 185 6.35 -5.23 6.72
C PHE A 185 6.87 -5.46 8.14
N ARG A 186 7.01 -6.73 8.51
CA ARG A 186 7.65 -7.13 9.78
C ARG A 186 9.15 -7.23 9.59
N ASP A 187 9.86 -6.52 10.44
CA ASP A 187 11.30 -6.39 10.44
C ASP A 187 11.98 -7.59 11.12
N TYR A 188 12.93 -8.18 10.40
CA TYR A 188 13.75 -9.33 10.81
C TYR A 188 15.19 -9.11 10.32
N GLU A 189 16.15 -9.85 10.87
CA GLU A 189 17.55 -9.78 10.46
C GLU A 189 17.68 -10.04 8.95
N LEU A 190 18.17 -9.03 8.20
CA LEU A 190 18.41 -9.14 6.76
C LEU A 190 19.39 -10.29 6.46
N VAL A 191 19.10 -11.04 5.40
CA VAL A 191 19.92 -12.17 4.97
C VAL A 191 20.87 -11.74 3.85
N ASP A 192 22.06 -12.34 3.79
CA ASP A 192 22.98 -12.17 2.67
C ASP A 192 22.45 -12.93 1.43
N PRO A 193 22.24 -12.30 0.27
CA PRO A 193 21.73 -12.96 -0.94
C PRO A 193 22.56 -14.19 -1.35
N SER A 194 23.87 -14.19 -1.10
CA SER A 194 24.75 -15.34 -1.41
C SER A 194 24.48 -16.57 -0.54
N SER A 195 23.82 -16.40 0.61
CA SER A 195 23.55 -17.45 1.59
C SER A 195 22.19 -18.14 1.42
N HIS A 196 21.28 -17.61 0.58
CA HIS A 196 19.93 -18.14 0.42
C HIS A 196 19.47 -18.17 -1.04
N ASN A 197 19.26 -19.39 -1.58
CA ASN A 197 18.80 -19.57 -2.95
C ASN A 197 17.26 -19.55 -3.01
N ILE A 198 16.69 -18.40 -3.34
CA ILE A 198 15.25 -18.13 -3.25
C ILE A 198 14.42 -19.03 -4.18
N THR A 199 14.95 -19.36 -5.35
CA THR A 199 14.32 -20.25 -6.33
C THR A 199 13.91 -21.58 -5.68
N GLN A 200 14.78 -22.16 -4.85
CA GLN A 200 14.48 -23.39 -4.10
C GLN A 200 13.36 -23.19 -3.06
N THR A 201 13.25 -22.00 -2.45
CA THR A 201 12.15 -21.70 -1.52
C THR A 201 10.81 -21.46 -2.23
N ILE A 202 10.82 -20.90 -3.46
CA ILE A 202 9.62 -20.70 -4.27
C ILE A 202 9.07 -22.04 -4.76
N ASP A 203 9.91 -22.89 -5.36
CA ASP A 203 9.48 -24.20 -5.87
C ASP A 203 8.91 -25.09 -4.75
N SER A 204 9.45 -24.98 -3.54
CA SER A 204 8.98 -25.73 -2.35
C SER A 204 7.60 -25.32 -1.81
N GLN A 205 6.96 -24.27 -2.37
CA GLN A 205 5.61 -23.83 -1.97
C GLN A 205 4.48 -24.39 -2.84
N ALA A 206 4.78 -25.07 -3.94
CA ALA A 206 3.75 -25.74 -4.75
C ALA A 206 2.99 -26.83 -3.96
N GLU A 207 3.62 -27.41 -2.94
CA GLU A 207 3.00 -28.34 -2.00
C GLU A 207 2.76 -27.70 -0.63
N PRO A 208 1.53 -27.77 -0.07
CA PRO A 208 1.23 -27.23 1.25
C PRO A 208 1.89 -28.10 2.35
N THR A 209 3.10 -27.73 2.75
CA THR A 209 3.82 -28.40 3.84
C THR A 209 2.98 -28.36 5.12
N GLN A 210 2.58 -29.54 5.62
CA GLN A 210 1.74 -29.67 6.82
C GLN A 210 2.53 -29.31 8.09
N GLN A 211 2.67 -28.01 8.37
CA GLN A 211 3.20 -27.55 9.66
C GLN A 211 2.31 -28.05 10.81
N SER A 212 2.96 -28.57 11.86
CA SER A 212 2.27 -28.96 13.10
C SER A 212 1.58 -27.76 13.75
N LYS A 213 0.51 -28.02 14.51
CA LYS A 213 -0.21 -26.97 15.26
C LYS A 213 0.74 -26.15 16.16
N THR A 214 1.69 -26.82 16.80
CA THR A 214 2.72 -26.21 17.65
C THR A 214 3.65 -25.29 16.87
N GLN A 215 4.05 -25.67 15.64
CA GLN A 215 4.89 -24.81 14.80
C GLN A 215 4.11 -23.57 14.34
N LYS A 216 2.85 -23.72 13.90
CA LYS A 216 1.99 -22.59 13.51
C LYS A 216 1.80 -21.59 14.63
N GLU A 217 1.55 -22.06 15.86
CA GLU A 217 1.44 -21.20 17.05
C GLU A 217 2.76 -20.52 17.41
N LYS A 218 3.90 -21.20 17.24
CA LYS A 218 5.24 -20.60 17.45
C LYS A 218 5.52 -19.50 16.41
N ASP A 219 5.22 -19.77 15.14
CA ASP A 219 5.42 -18.82 14.05
C ASP A 219 4.53 -17.58 14.23
N LYS A 220 3.24 -17.78 14.57
CA LYS A 220 2.29 -16.72 14.92
C LYS A 220 2.78 -15.84 16.08
N LYS A 221 3.30 -16.46 17.15
CA LYS A 221 3.90 -15.74 18.29
C LYS A 221 5.19 -15.01 17.94
N SER A 222 5.96 -15.49 16.95
CA SER A 222 7.13 -14.78 16.43
C SER A 222 6.71 -13.52 15.66
N ARG A 223 5.73 -13.66 14.73
CA ARG A 223 5.17 -12.54 13.95
C ARG A 223 4.55 -11.47 14.84
N ALA A 224 3.84 -11.85 15.89
CA ALA A 224 3.25 -10.91 16.86
C ALA A 224 4.29 -10.14 17.72
N LYS A 225 5.55 -10.61 17.76
CA LYS A 225 6.67 -9.93 18.47
C LYS A 225 7.57 -9.11 17.56
N ALA A 226 7.51 -9.32 16.25
CA ALA A 226 8.36 -8.61 15.30
C ALA A 226 7.90 -7.16 15.13
N ARG A 227 8.86 -6.23 15.02
CA ARG A 227 8.59 -4.81 14.83
C ARG A 227 7.97 -4.58 13.44
N VAL A 228 6.84 -3.89 13.38
CA VAL A 228 6.28 -3.43 12.10
C VAL A 228 6.93 -2.09 11.71
N VAL A 229 7.54 -2.06 10.53
CA VAL A 229 8.21 -0.88 9.97
C VAL A 229 7.45 -0.32 8.77
N VAL A 230 7.69 0.96 8.46
CA VAL A 230 7.19 1.66 7.28
C VAL A 230 8.43 2.21 6.57
N GLU A 231 8.63 1.82 5.32
CA GLU A 231 9.84 2.14 4.55
C GLU A 231 9.46 2.69 3.15
N HIS A 232 10.30 3.56 2.60
CA HIS A 232 10.09 4.21 1.30
C HIS A 232 11.16 3.76 0.30
N VAL A 233 11.15 2.47 -0.03
CA VAL A 233 12.22 1.78 -0.77
C VAL A 233 11.74 1.20 -2.10
N ASP A 234 12.69 0.98 -3.02
CA ASP A 234 12.46 0.30 -4.29
C ASP A 234 12.18 -1.19 -4.02
N ILE A 235 11.03 -1.69 -4.47
CA ILE A 235 10.60 -3.10 -4.34
C ILE A 235 10.52 -3.81 -5.70
N ILE A 236 10.96 -3.16 -6.78
CA ILE A 236 10.98 -3.76 -8.12
C ILE A 236 12.19 -4.71 -8.23
N LYS A 237 13.36 -4.29 -7.73
CA LYS A 237 14.62 -5.04 -7.81
C LYS A 237 14.70 -6.22 -6.84
N ASP A 238 15.46 -7.23 -7.24
CA ASP A 238 15.69 -8.46 -6.45
C ASP A 238 16.27 -8.19 -5.06
N ASP A 239 17.24 -7.28 -4.89
CA ASP A 239 17.89 -6.97 -3.58
C ASP A 239 16.89 -6.75 -2.42
N PHE A 240 15.73 -6.14 -2.70
CA PHE A 240 14.70 -5.94 -1.68
C PHE A 240 14.15 -7.27 -1.15
N TRP A 241 13.86 -8.20 -2.05
CA TRP A 241 13.26 -9.51 -1.79
C TRP A 241 14.31 -10.50 -1.27
N ASP A 242 15.49 -10.50 -1.87
CA ASP A 242 16.58 -11.44 -1.59
C ASP A 242 17.08 -11.32 -0.16
N ARG A 243 17.14 -10.08 0.34
CA ARG A 243 17.55 -9.79 1.72
C ARG A 243 16.43 -10.00 2.73
N ARG A 244 15.19 -10.27 2.27
CA ARG A 244 13.96 -10.40 3.07
C ARG A 244 13.15 -11.67 2.74
N PRO A 245 13.75 -12.88 2.77
CA PRO A 245 13.10 -14.12 2.33
C PRO A 245 11.86 -14.52 3.14
N TRP A 246 11.64 -13.95 4.33
CA TRP A 246 10.41 -14.14 5.13
C TRP A 246 9.14 -13.59 4.46
N LEU A 247 9.27 -12.58 3.60
CA LEU A 247 8.14 -11.97 2.89
C LEU A 247 7.48 -12.96 1.92
N LEU A 248 8.30 -13.85 1.34
CA LEU A 248 7.91 -14.83 0.33
C LEU A 248 7.72 -16.23 0.92
N SER A 249 8.60 -16.65 1.83
CA SER A 249 8.59 -18.02 2.39
C SER A 249 7.46 -18.31 3.40
N ASN A 250 6.69 -17.30 3.81
CA ASN A 250 5.67 -17.35 4.88
C ASN A 250 6.22 -17.82 6.24
N LYS A 251 7.54 -17.84 6.43
CA LYS A 251 8.22 -18.21 7.68
C LYS A 251 8.81 -16.95 8.34
N PRO A 252 8.59 -16.71 9.64
CA PRO A 252 9.19 -15.56 10.32
C PRO A 252 10.72 -15.67 10.35
N GLY A 253 11.40 -14.55 10.16
CA GLY A 253 12.85 -14.47 10.28
C GLY A 253 13.32 -14.46 11.75
N LYS A 254 14.61 -14.18 11.95
CA LYS A 254 15.17 -13.88 13.28
C LYS A 254 14.82 -12.44 13.64
N ILE A 255 14.32 -12.21 14.85
CA ILE A 255 14.05 -10.84 15.33
C ILE A 255 15.40 -10.14 15.55
N PRO A 256 15.63 -8.91 15.06
CA PRO A 256 16.90 -8.23 15.24
C PRO A 256 17.20 -8.02 16.72
N LYS A 257 18.45 -8.27 17.12
CA LYS A 257 18.90 -7.87 18.46
C LYS A 257 18.79 -6.35 18.58
N GLN A 258 18.07 -5.87 19.60
CA GLN A 258 18.08 -4.45 19.94
C GLN A 258 19.52 -4.04 20.31
N THR A 259 20.02 -3.03 19.62
CA THR A 259 21.22 -2.25 19.94
C THR A 259 20.81 -0.88 20.45
#